data_AF-A0A936S7S1-F1
#
_entry.id   AF-A0A936S7S1-F1
#
_cell.length_a   1.000
_cell.length_b   1.000
_cell.length_c   1.000
_cell.angle_alpha   90.00
_cell.angle_beta   90.00
_cell.angle_gamma   90.00
#
_symmetry.space_group_name_H-M   'P 1'
#
loop_
_entity.id
_entity.type
_entity.pdbx_description
1 polymer ?
#
loop_
_entity_poly.entity_id
_entity_poly.type
_entity_poly.pdbx_seq_one_letter_code
_entity_poly.pdbx_strand_id
1 'polypeptide(L)'
;MADAPKIIDNRIPSLDGLRTVSIALVLIGHAFHVYGFGTSGNFGNLGVRVFFVISGFLITGLLVREIERTSTVNLLKFYFRRTLRIFPPYYFYLIVVGSAAALGLAAVPLSSLIYSSAYVTDYVEPTGWLVGHTWSLAVEEQFYLILPGFLMLLGIRRAKVLLIAIVLFAPFVRVLDFWASGPDQVWVLKGFHANADALAIGCLLSLFRVSLHKLAFYRRFLGSWIVFLLLPLILAANLQGDHPIVFLGRVSRL
;
A
#
# COMPACT_ATOMS: atom_id res chain seq x y z
N MET A 1 -9.22 -29.78 34.61
CA MET A 1 -8.34 -28.64 34.31
C MET A 1 -8.50 -28.37 32.83
N ALA A 2 -9.32 -27.38 32.47
CA ALA A 2 -9.80 -27.18 31.10
C ALA A 2 -8.68 -26.60 30.22
N ASP A 3 -8.39 -27.25 29.10
CA ASP A 3 -7.53 -26.72 28.04
C ASP A 3 -8.11 -25.39 27.56
N ALA A 4 -7.39 -24.31 27.84
CA ALA A 4 -7.69 -23.00 27.26
C ALA A 4 -7.68 -23.14 25.73
N PRO A 5 -8.64 -22.53 25.01
CA PRO A 5 -8.66 -22.58 23.57
C PRO A 5 -7.35 -21.99 23.05
N LYS A 6 -6.52 -22.82 22.38
CA LYS A 6 -5.36 -22.34 21.61
C LYS A 6 -5.88 -21.26 20.67
N ILE A 7 -5.59 -19.99 20.98
CA ILE A 7 -5.72 -18.91 20.02
C ILE A 7 -4.72 -19.28 18.93
N ILE A 8 -5.20 -19.88 17.84
CA ILE A 8 -4.38 -20.13 16.67
C ILE A 8 -3.98 -18.75 16.19
N ASP A 9 -2.73 -18.39 16.47
CA ASP A 9 -2.18 -17.10 16.13
C ASP A 9 -2.25 -16.99 14.61
N ASN A 10 -3.18 -16.19 14.12
CA ASN A 10 -3.54 -16.10 12.70
C ASN A 10 -2.50 -15.26 11.92
N ARG A 11 -1.31 -15.10 12.50
CA ARG A 11 -0.15 -14.43 11.93
C ARG A 11 0.53 -15.37 10.94
N ILE A 12 0.98 -14.79 9.83
CA ILE A 12 1.78 -15.48 8.84
C ILE A 12 3.17 -14.83 8.94
N PRO A 13 4.11 -15.38 9.73
CA PRO A 13 5.38 -14.71 10.04
C PRO A 13 6.18 -14.31 8.80
N SER A 14 6.09 -15.09 7.72
CA SER A 14 6.73 -14.76 6.45
C SER A 14 6.19 -13.48 5.79
N LEU A 15 4.91 -13.17 5.96
CA LEU A 15 4.33 -11.91 5.45
C LEU A 15 4.72 -10.71 6.31
N ASP A 16 4.90 -10.91 7.62
CA ASP A 16 5.46 -9.88 8.49
C ASP A 16 6.92 -9.60 8.13
N GLY A 17 7.71 -10.64 7.83
CA GLY A 17 9.07 -10.49 7.29
C GLY A 17 9.12 -9.71 5.98
N LEU A 18 8.23 -10.03 5.03
CA LEU A 18 8.13 -9.29 3.75
C LEU A 18 7.72 -7.83 3.95
N ARG A 19 6.88 -7.52 4.93
CA ARG A 19 6.56 -6.13 5.29
C ARG A 19 7.80 -5.40 5.81
N THR A 20 8.59 -6.04 6.66
CA THR A 20 9.85 -5.46 7.15
C THR A 20 10.79 -5.14 5.99
N VAL A 21 10.95 -6.08 5.04
CA VAL A 21 11.75 -5.85 3.82
C VAL A 21 11.19 -4.69 3.00
N SER A 22 9.87 -4.61 2.84
CA SER A 22 9.21 -3.54 2.10
C SER A 22 9.47 -2.17 2.73
N ILE A 23 9.36 -2.07 4.06
CA ILE A 23 9.67 -0.84 4.82
C ILE A 23 11.16 -0.51 4.71
N ALA A 24 12.06 -1.50 4.77
CA ALA A 24 13.49 -1.29 4.59
C ALA A 24 13.80 -0.68 3.21
N LEU A 25 13.15 -1.14 2.13
CA LEU A 25 13.27 -0.54 0.80
C LEU A 25 12.81 0.93 0.78
N VAL A 26 11.73 1.26 1.52
CA VAL A 26 11.27 2.64 1.67
C VAL A 26 12.31 3.50 2.37
N LEU A 27 12.88 3.02 3.48
CA LEU A 27 13.91 3.74 4.23
C LEU A 27 15.18 3.93 3.41
N ILE A 28 15.61 2.91 2.65
CA ILE A 28 16.75 3.00 1.74
C ILE A 28 16.49 4.06 0.67
N GLY A 29 15.30 4.07 0.05
CA GLY A 29 14.93 5.09 -0.93
C GLY A 29 14.97 6.52 -0.36
N HIS A 30 14.46 6.73 0.87
CA HIS A 30 14.54 8.03 1.52
C HIS A 30 15.98 8.39 1.90
N ALA A 31 16.79 7.44 2.38
CA ALA A 31 18.19 7.67 2.71
C ALA A 31 18.99 8.08 1.47
N PHE A 32 18.78 7.42 0.33
CA PHE A 32 19.47 7.77 -0.92
C PHE A 32 19.13 9.18 -1.38
N HIS A 33 17.86 9.57 -1.27
CA HIS A 33 17.42 10.94 -1.55
C HIS A 33 18.06 11.97 -0.60
N VAL A 34 18.10 11.69 0.71
CA VAL A 34 18.65 12.62 1.70
C VAL A 34 20.17 12.76 1.61
N TYR A 35 20.90 11.67 1.36
CA TYR A 35 22.36 11.66 1.33
C TYR A 35 22.96 11.86 -0.07
N GLY A 36 22.12 12.08 -1.10
CA GLY A 36 22.59 12.40 -2.45
C GLY A 36 23.29 11.24 -3.16
N PHE A 37 22.99 9.99 -2.81
CA PHE A 37 23.59 8.79 -3.44
C PHE A 37 23.09 8.52 -4.89
N GLY A 38 22.37 9.46 -5.50
CA GLY A 38 21.71 9.31 -6.79
C GLY A 38 20.33 8.65 -6.69
N THR A 39 19.53 8.76 -7.75
CA THR A 39 18.17 8.18 -7.84
C THR A 39 18.15 6.79 -8.46
N SER A 40 19.30 6.10 -8.57
CA SER A 40 19.38 4.81 -9.27
C SER A 40 18.47 3.76 -8.61
N GLY A 41 17.29 3.58 -9.17
CA GLY A 41 16.23 2.71 -8.67
C GLY A 41 15.19 3.41 -7.78
N ASN A 42 13.92 3.24 -8.13
CA ASN A 42 12.80 3.72 -7.32
C ASN A 42 12.42 2.71 -6.21
N PHE A 43 13.39 2.42 -5.33
CA PHE A 43 13.24 1.47 -4.22
C PHE A 43 12.13 1.88 -3.26
N GLY A 44 11.97 3.19 -3.04
CA GLY A 44 10.90 3.73 -2.21
C GLY A 44 9.51 3.34 -2.73
N ASN A 45 9.24 3.59 -4.02
CA ASN A 45 7.96 3.23 -4.62
C ASN A 45 7.76 1.72 -4.69
N LEU A 46 8.81 0.95 -4.98
CA LEU A 46 8.73 -0.52 -4.96
C LEU A 46 8.34 -1.03 -3.56
N GLY A 47 9.01 -0.54 -2.52
CA GLY A 47 8.69 -0.88 -1.14
C GLY A 47 7.24 -0.58 -0.78
N VAL A 48 6.73 0.61 -1.13
CA VAL A 48 5.33 0.97 -0.89
C VAL A 48 4.35 0.07 -1.66
N ARG A 49 4.62 -0.23 -2.94
CA ARG A 49 3.76 -1.14 -3.73
C ARG A 49 3.70 -2.54 -3.14
N VAL A 50 4.84 -3.11 -2.75
CA VAL A 50 4.87 -4.43 -2.12
C VAL A 50 4.13 -4.41 -0.79
N PHE A 51 4.33 -3.35 0.02
CA PHE A 51 3.61 -3.17 1.27
C PHE A 51 2.08 -3.12 1.05
N PHE A 52 1.60 -2.38 0.05
CA PHE A 52 0.18 -2.32 -0.32
C PHE A 52 -0.37 -3.68 -0.77
N VAL A 53 0.35 -4.43 -1.60
CA VAL A 53 -0.06 -5.80 -2.00
C VAL A 53 -0.21 -6.69 -0.76
N ILE A 54 0.75 -6.64 0.17
CA ILE A 54 0.67 -7.45 1.40
C ILE A 54 -0.49 -6.99 2.29
N SER A 55 -0.70 -5.68 2.43
CA SER A 55 -1.81 -5.12 3.20
C SER A 55 -3.17 -5.54 2.65
N GLY A 56 -3.38 -5.44 1.33
CA GLY A 56 -4.58 -5.94 0.64
C GLY A 56 -4.78 -7.45 0.83
N PHE A 57 -3.72 -8.25 0.75
CA PHE A 57 -3.79 -9.69 0.97
C PHE A 57 -4.27 -10.07 2.37
N LEU A 58 -3.67 -9.45 3.39
CA LEU A 58 -3.91 -9.79 4.80
C LEU A 58 -5.30 -9.33 5.27
N ILE A 59 -5.69 -8.11 4.91
CA ILE A 59 -7.01 -7.59 5.29
C ILE A 59 -8.14 -8.37 4.64
N THR A 60 -8.06 -8.65 3.33
CA THR A 60 -9.07 -9.45 2.64
C THR A 60 -9.14 -10.86 3.21
N GLY A 61 -7.99 -11.47 3.53
CA GLY A 61 -7.97 -12.80 4.13
C GLY A 61 -8.61 -12.81 5.52
N LEU A 62 -8.42 -11.77 6.33
CA LEU A 62 -9.09 -11.62 7.63
C LEU A 62 -10.62 -11.48 7.45
N LEU A 63 -11.06 -10.61 6.54
CA LEU A 63 -12.49 -10.37 6.27
C LEU A 63 -13.18 -11.61 5.72
N VAL A 64 -12.58 -12.30 4.75
CA VAL A 64 -13.13 -13.53 4.15
C VAL A 64 -13.28 -14.63 5.18
N ARG A 65 -12.28 -14.85 6.05
CA ARG A 65 -12.39 -15.83 7.14
C ARG A 65 -13.48 -15.48 8.15
N GLU A 66 -13.69 -14.20 8.42
CA GLU A 66 -14.80 -13.75 9.26
C GLU A 66 -16.14 -14.06 8.57
N ILE A 67 -16.30 -13.70 7.30
CA ILE A 67 -17.49 -14.01 6.49
C ILE A 67 -17.75 -15.53 6.43
N GLU A 68 -16.72 -16.35 6.22
CA GLU A 68 -16.87 -17.82 6.18
C GLU A 68 -17.35 -18.40 7.52
N ARG A 69 -17.00 -17.76 8.64
CA ARG A 69 -17.34 -18.23 9.99
C ARG A 69 -18.67 -17.67 10.49
N THR A 70 -19.00 -16.43 10.15
CA THR A 70 -20.16 -15.70 10.72
C THR A 70 -21.17 -15.23 9.67
N SER A 71 -20.97 -15.54 8.39
CA SER A 71 -21.78 -15.08 7.25
C SER A 71 -21.85 -13.56 7.06
N THR A 72 -21.15 -12.80 7.89
CA THR A 72 -21.10 -11.34 7.92
C THR A 72 -19.78 -10.88 8.53
N VAL A 73 -19.48 -9.58 8.42
CA VAL A 73 -18.34 -8.93 9.08
C VAL A 73 -18.86 -7.99 10.16
N ASN A 74 -18.29 -8.07 11.37
CA ASN A 74 -18.52 -7.07 12.39
C ASN A 74 -17.65 -5.83 12.12
N LEU A 75 -18.20 -4.86 11.39
CA LEU A 75 -17.50 -3.63 11.00
C LEU A 75 -17.00 -2.83 12.21
N LEU A 76 -17.80 -2.72 13.27
CA LEU A 76 -17.41 -1.99 14.47
C LEU A 76 -16.15 -2.61 15.12
N LYS A 77 -16.15 -3.93 15.30
CA LYS A 77 -15.01 -4.66 15.85
C LYS A 77 -13.80 -4.60 14.92
N PHE A 78 -14.02 -4.61 13.61
CA PHE A 78 -12.98 -4.47 12.61
C PHE A 78 -12.29 -3.11 12.71
N TYR A 79 -13.04 -2.00 12.65
CA TYR A 79 -12.49 -0.65 12.72
C TYR A 79 -11.85 -0.38 14.07
N PHE A 80 -12.49 -0.77 15.18
CA PHE A 80 -11.95 -0.56 16.52
C PHE A 80 -10.55 -1.17 16.70
N ARG A 81 -10.34 -2.41 16.25
CA ARG A 81 -9.02 -3.08 16.32
C ARG A 81 -7.96 -2.37 15.49
N ARG A 82 -8.34 -1.80 14.34
CA ARG A 82 -7.41 -1.08 13.47
C ARG A 82 -7.08 0.29 14.00
N THR A 83 -8.08 1.05 14.43
CA THR A 83 -7.93 2.33 15.11
C THR A 83 -6.96 2.21 16.27
N LEU A 84 -7.15 1.25 17.18
CA LEU A 84 -6.23 1.05 18.32
C LEU A 84 -4.80 0.64 17.93
N ARG A 85 -4.62 0.07 16.73
CA ARG A 85 -3.29 -0.33 16.24
C ARG A 85 -2.54 0.82 15.57
N ILE A 86 -3.25 1.66 14.81
CA ILE A 86 -2.65 2.64 13.89
C ILE A 86 -2.69 4.04 14.47
N PHE A 87 -3.80 4.44 15.09
CA PHE A 87 -3.99 5.83 15.52
C PHE A 87 -3.03 6.21 16.66
N PRO A 88 -2.81 5.40 17.71
CA PRO A 88 -1.91 5.80 18.80
C PRO A 88 -0.50 6.15 18.33
N PRO A 89 0.24 5.29 17.59
CA PRO A 89 1.57 5.65 17.13
C PRO A 89 1.56 6.78 16.10
N TYR A 90 0.55 6.85 15.22
CA TYR A 90 0.48 7.88 14.19
C TYR A 90 0.22 9.28 14.74
N TYR A 91 -0.80 9.43 15.60
CA TYR A 91 -1.08 10.73 16.22
C TYR A 91 0.01 11.12 17.22
N PHE A 92 0.64 10.16 17.90
CA PHE A 92 1.82 10.45 18.71
C PHE A 92 2.94 11.06 17.86
N TYR A 93 3.23 10.48 16.69
CA TYR A 93 4.19 11.03 15.74
C TYR A 93 3.82 12.46 15.30
N LEU A 94 2.56 12.70 14.91
CA LEU A 94 2.10 14.04 14.51
C LEU A 94 2.20 15.07 15.65
N ILE A 95 1.93 14.67 16.90
CA ILE A 95 2.10 15.52 18.08
C ILE A 95 3.57 15.89 18.27
N VAL A 96 4.49 14.93 18.12
CA VAL A 96 5.94 15.19 18.24
C VAL A 96 6.40 16.16 17.16
N VAL A 97 6.02 15.94 15.90
CA VAL A 97 6.37 16.83 14.79
C VAL A 97 5.74 18.21 14.97
N GLY A 98 4.47 18.28 15.39
CA GLY A 98 3.79 19.54 15.66
C GLY A 98 4.38 20.32 16.83
N SER A 99 4.81 19.63 17.89
CA SER A 99 5.52 20.25 19.01
C SER A 99 6.89 20.79 18.57
N ALA A 100 7.64 20.03 17.78
CA ALA A 100 8.91 20.49 17.21
C ALA A 100 8.70 21.72 16.32
N ALA A 101 7.65 21.75 15.50
CA ALA A 101 7.31 22.89 14.66
C ALA A 101 6.92 24.13 15.49
N ALA A 102 6.12 23.96 16.54
CA ALA A 102 5.75 25.04 17.46
C ALA A 102 6.95 25.66 18.20
N LEU A 103 7.99 24.86 18.45
CA LEU A 103 9.25 25.29 19.06
C LEU A 103 10.25 25.87 18.03
N GLY A 104 9.90 25.94 16.74
CA GLY A 104 10.80 26.38 15.68
C GLY A 104 11.92 25.39 15.34
N LEU A 105 11.84 24.15 15.81
CA LEU A 105 12.81 23.08 15.55
C LEU A 105 12.55 22.36 14.21
N ALA A 106 11.35 22.53 13.64
CA ALA A 106 10.96 21.91 12.37
C ALA A 106 10.17 22.89 11.50
N ALA A 107 10.47 22.92 10.20
CA ALA A 107 9.75 23.71 9.21
C ALA A 107 8.54 22.93 8.66
N VAL A 108 7.48 22.81 9.47
CA VAL A 108 6.21 22.17 9.08
C VAL A 108 5.05 23.09 9.44
N PRO A 109 4.29 23.61 8.47
CA PRO A 109 3.17 24.49 8.77
C PRO A 109 1.97 23.69 9.30
N LEU A 110 1.11 24.39 10.06
CA LEU A 110 -0.09 23.81 10.66
C LEU A 110 -1.02 23.16 9.62
N SER A 111 -1.14 23.73 8.42
CA SER A 111 -1.93 23.17 7.32
C SER A 111 -1.48 21.75 6.95
N SER A 112 -0.18 21.48 6.94
CA SER A 112 0.38 20.16 6.61
C SER A 112 0.11 19.12 7.69
N LEU A 113 0.10 19.55 8.96
CA LEU A 113 -0.32 18.69 10.07
C LEU A 113 -1.82 18.38 9.99
N ILE A 114 -2.64 19.37 9.63
CA ILE A 114 -4.08 19.18 9.42
C ILE A 114 -4.33 18.18 8.29
N TYR A 115 -3.71 18.37 7.12
CA TYR A 115 -3.86 17.43 5.98
C TYR A 115 -3.41 16.01 6.33
N SER A 116 -2.31 15.88 7.06
CA SER A 116 -1.81 14.59 7.54
C SER A 116 -2.78 13.93 8.53
N SER A 117 -3.33 14.71 9.47
CA SER A 117 -4.28 14.23 10.46
C SER A 117 -5.62 13.80 9.86
N ALA A 118 -6.00 14.40 8.73
CA ALA A 118 -7.23 14.13 7.99
C ALA A 118 -7.06 13.01 6.94
N TYR A 119 -5.86 12.44 6.78
CA TYR A 119 -5.56 11.40 5.79
C TYR A 119 -5.92 11.81 4.34
N VAL A 120 -5.54 13.03 3.95
CA VAL A 120 -5.76 13.56 2.59
C VAL A 120 -4.46 13.90 1.84
N THR A 121 -3.32 13.51 2.39
CA THR A 121 -1.99 13.84 1.84
C THR A 121 -1.64 13.10 0.54
N ASP A 122 -2.50 12.18 0.10
CA ASP A 122 -2.45 11.54 -1.20
C ASP A 122 -3.03 12.41 -2.34
N TYR A 123 -3.85 13.42 -2.00
CA TYR A 123 -4.38 14.41 -2.96
C TYR A 123 -3.88 15.83 -2.71
N VAL A 124 -3.48 16.16 -1.48
CA VAL A 124 -2.97 17.50 -1.11
C VAL A 124 -1.54 17.35 -0.62
N GLU A 125 -0.56 17.89 -1.36
CA GLU A 125 0.84 17.80 -0.94
C GLU A 125 1.01 18.53 0.40
N PRO A 126 1.44 17.85 1.46
CA PRO A 126 1.88 18.57 2.63
C PRO A 126 3.25 19.19 2.34
N THR A 127 3.43 20.42 2.79
CA THR A 127 4.75 21.06 2.79
C THR A 127 5.58 20.54 3.95
N GLY A 128 6.81 20.12 3.68
CA GLY A 128 7.74 19.64 4.69
C GLY A 128 7.97 18.13 4.64
N TRP A 129 9.25 17.75 4.59
CA TRP A 129 9.70 16.36 4.45
C TRP A 129 9.19 15.43 5.56
N LEU A 130 9.08 15.95 6.80
CA LEU A 130 8.68 15.16 7.98
C LEU A 130 7.28 14.58 7.88
N VAL A 131 6.36 15.19 7.11
CA VAL A 131 5.00 14.66 6.94
C VAL A 131 4.73 14.23 5.50
N GLY A 132 5.71 14.39 4.61
CA GLY A 132 5.59 14.04 3.20
C GLY A 132 5.34 12.57 2.93
N HIS A 133 5.72 11.66 3.84
CA HIS A 133 5.50 10.22 3.72
C HIS A 133 4.12 9.75 4.18
N THR A 134 3.31 10.63 4.79
CA THR A 134 2.00 10.25 5.35
C THR A 134 0.97 9.84 4.29
N TRP A 135 1.21 10.18 3.02
CA TRP A 135 0.34 9.82 1.89
C TRP A 135 0.11 8.30 1.79
N SER A 136 1.14 7.48 2.03
CA SER A 136 0.98 6.03 1.90
C SER A 136 0.07 5.47 2.98
N LEU A 137 0.10 6.07 4.17
CA LEU A 137 -0.83 5.73 5.25
C LEU A 137 -2.24 6.24 4.95
N ALA A 138 -2.39 7.42 4.35
CA ALA A 138 -3.68 7.94 3.91
C ALA A 138 -4.37 6.98 2.92
N VAL A 139 -3.65 6.54 1.88
CA VAL A 139 -4.15 5.54 0.92
C VAL A 139 -4.56 4.25 1.63
N GLU A 140 -3.74 3.77 2.57
CA GLU A 140 -4.00 2.54 3.30
C GLU A 140 -5.25 2.64 4.21
N GLU A 141 -5.42 3.75 4.94
CA GLU A 141 -6.60 3.96 5.80
C GLU A 141 -7.89 4.13 4.96
N GLN A 142 -7.85 4.92 3.89
CA GLN A 142 -8.97 5.05 2.96
C GLN A 142 -9.38 3.68 2.40
N PHE A 143 -8.41 2.84 2.05
CA PHE A 143 -8.66 1.49 1.60
C PHE A 143 -9.33 0.63 2.68
N TYR A 144 -8.87 0.75 3.93
CA TYR A 144 -9.42 0.02 5.07
C TYR A 144 -10.86 0.40 5.40
N LEU A 145 -11.25 1.64 5.14
CA LEU A 145 -12.63 2.10 5.28
C LEU A 145 -13.53 1.56 4.17
N ILE A 146 -13.03 1.50 2.93
CA ILE A 146 -13.84 1.11 1.77
C ILE A 146 -14.02 -0.40 1.67
N LEU A 147 -12.95 -1.19 1.82
CA LEU A 147 -12.96 -2.62 1.50
C LEU A 147 -13.99 -3.47 2.29
N PRO A 148 -14.15 -3.34 3.62
CA PRO A 148 -15.08 -4.16 4.37
C PRO A 148 -16.54 -3.93 3.96
N GLY A 149 -16.94 -2.66 3.85
CA GLY A 149 -18.28 -2.29 3.38
C GLY A 149 -18.52 -2.76 1.95
N PHE A 150 -17.52 -2.60 1.10
CA PHE A 150 -17.54 -3.07 -0.28
C PHE A 150 -17.76 -4.60 -0.39
N LEU A 151 -17.03 -5.40 0.40
CA LEU A 151 -17.18 -6.86 0.43
C LEU A 151 -18.56 -7.29 0.97
N MET A 152 -19.10 -6.57 1.96
CA MET A 152 -20.41 -6.86 2.52
C MET A 152 -21.55 -6.53 1.54
N LEU A 153 -21.49 -5.37 0.88
CA LEU A 153 -22.55 -4.88 0.00
C LEU A 153 -22.63 -5.64 -1.32
N LEU A 154 -21.48 -5.93 -1.93
CA LEU A 154 -21.44 -6.59 -3.24
C LEU A 154 -21.31 -8.11 -3.17
N GLY A 155 -20.83 -8.63 -2.04
CA GLY A 155 -20.45 -10.03 -1.90
C GLY A 155 -19.19 -10.40 -2.67
N ILE A 156 -18.62 -11.57 -2.35
CA ILE A 156 -17.31 -12.00 -2.83
C ILE A 156 -17.21 -12.08 -4.36
N ARG A 157 -18.28 -12.54 -5.05
CA ARG A 157 -18.25 -12.71 -6.52
C ARG A 157 -18.11 -11.38 -7.26
N ARG A 158 -18.96 -10.40 -6.93
CA ARG A 158 -18.91 -9.08 -7.56
C ARG A 158 -17.67 -8.30 -7.14
N ALA A 159 -17.23 -8.47 -5.88
CA ALA A 159 -15.98 -7.89 -5.42
C ALA A 159 -14.78 -8.36 -6.25
N LYS A 160 -14.70 -9.66 -6.61
CA LYS A 160 -13.65 -10.16 -7.52
C LYS A 160 -13.67 -9.44 -8.87
N VAL A 161 -14.85 -9.30 -9.49
CA VAL A 161 -14.99 -8.64 -10.79
C VAL A 161 -14.52 -7.18 -10.71
N LEU A 162 -14.92 -6.43 -9.70
CA LEU A 162 -14.46 -5.05 -9.57
C LEU A 162 -12.97 -4.95 -9.27
N LEU A 163 -12.43 -5.81 -8.40
CA LEU A 163 -11.00 -5.81 -8.11
C LEU A 163 -10.19 -6.11 -9.38
N ILE A 164 -10.64 -7.05 -10.23
CA ILE A 164 -10.05 -7.30 -11.55
C ILE A 164 -10.15 -6.04 -12.42
N ALA A 165 -11.32 -5.40 -12.46
CA ALA A 165 -11.49 -4.15 -13.19
C ALA A 165 -10.53 -3.06 -12.70
N ILE A 166 -10.37 -2.87 -11.38
CA ILE A 166 -9.41 -1.90 -10.81
C ILE A 166 -7.99 -2.20 -11.29
N VAL A 167 -7.56 -3.46 -11.24
CA VAL A 167 -6.22 -3.85 -11.70
C VAL A 167 -6.01 -3.57 -13.19
N LEU A 168 -7.04 -3.79 -14.01
CA LEU A 168 -6.96 -3.57 -15.46
C LEU A 168 -7.07 -2.08 -15.83
N PHE A 169 -7.92 -1.31 -15.14
CA PHE A 169 -8.22 0.08 -15.49
C PHE A 169 -7.33 1.12 -14.82
N ALA A 170 -6.77 0.85 -13.63
CA ALA A 170 -5.91 1.81 -12.92
C ALA A 170 -4.70 2.29 -13.74
N PRO A 171 -4.01 1.46 -14.55
CA PRO A 171 -2.94 1.96 -15.43
C PRO A 171 -3.43 3.01 -16.43
N PHE A 172 -4.63 2.84 -16.99
CA PHE A 172 -5.22 3.80 -17.91
C PHE A 172 -5.57 5.11 -17.21
N VAL A 173 -6.15 5.02 -16.01
CA VAL A 173 -6.44 6.20 -15.17
C VAL A 173 -5.15 6.98 -14.89
N ARG A 174 -4.07 6.30 -14.47
CA ARG A 174 -2.76 6.94 -14.25
C ARG A 174 -2.22 7.66 -15.48
N VAL A 175 -2.37 7.06 -16.67
CA VAL A 175 -1.97 7.70 -17.93
C VAL A 175 -2.83 8.93 -18.20
N LEU A 176 -4.15 8.82 -18.04
CA LEU A 176 -5.07 9.96 -18.23
C LEU A 176 -4.77 11.10 -17.25
N ASP A 177 -4.54 10.81 -15.98
CA ASP A 177 -4.21 11.82 -14.96
C ASP A 177 -2.90 12.54 -15.29
N PHE A 178 -1.90 11.79 -15.75
CA PHE A 178 -0.62 12.35 -16.22
C PHE A 178 -0.83 13.33 -17.38
N TRP A 179 -1.63 12.96 -18.37
CA TRP A 179 -1.92 13.82 -19.54
C TRP A 179 -2.80 15.02 -19.20
N ALA A 180 -3.81 14.84 -18.33
CA ALA A 180 -4.79 15.88 -18.02
C ALA A 180 -4.28 16.89 -16.98
N SER A 181 -3.54 16.42 -15.97
CA SER A 181 -3.15 17.24 -14.82
C SER A 181 -1.67 17.66 -14.85
N GLY A 182 -0.84 16.95 -15.62
CA GLY A 182 0.61 17.14 -15.67
C GLY A 182 1.37 16.32 -14.61
N PRO A 183 2.70 16.16 -14.77
CA PRO A 183 3.53 15.30 -13.92
C PRO A 183 3.70 15.81 -12.49
N ASP A 184 3.55 17.11 -12.26
CA ASP A 184 3.84 17.75 -10.98
C ASP A 184 2.72 17.57 -9.95
N GLN A 185 1.58 17.01 -10.37
CA GLN A 185 0.44 16.82 -9.50
C GLN A 185 0.60 15.59 -8.63
N VAL A 186 0.46 15.81 -7.31
CA VAL A 186 0.61 14.83 -6.22
C VAL A 186 -0.14 13.53 -6.50
N TRP A 187 -1.41 13.66 -6.92
CA TRP A 187 -2.32 12.55 -7.06
C TRP A 187 -1.95 11.60 -8.19
N VAL A 188 -1.20 12.06 -9.20
CA VAL A 188 -0.73 11.23 -10.32
C VAL A 188 0.16 10.08 -9.83
N LEU A 189 0.92 10.30 -8.75
CA LEU A 189 1.82 9.30 -8.16
C LEU A 189 1.32 8.75 -6.83
N LYS A 190 0.76 9.61 -5.98
CA LYS A 190 0.43 9.29 -4.59
C LYS A 190 -1.06 9.02 -4.38
N GLY A 191 -1.92 9.46 -5.30
CA GLY A 191 -3.37 9.39 -5.14
C GLY A 191 -3.86 7.96 -4.91
N PHE A 192 -4.94 7.83 -4.14
CA PHE A 192 -5.58 6.54 -3.90
C PHE A 192 -5.86 5.76 -5.19
N HIS A 193 -6.44 6.42 -6.20
CA HIS A 193 -6.75 5.78 -7.49
C HIS A 193 -5.50 5.28 -8.23
N ALA A 194 -4.37 5.98 -8.10
CA ALA A 194 -3.12 5.61 -8.73
C ALA A 194 -2.47 4.36 -8.10
N ASN A 195 -2.78 4.08 -6.84
CA ASN A 195 -2.20 2.98 -6.04
C ASN A 195 -3.20 1.86 -5.72
N ALA A 196 -4.47 2.01 -6.12
CA ALA A 196 -5.55 1.06 -5.83
C ALA A 196 -5.32 -0.33 -6.45
N ASP A 197 -4.59 -0.41 -7.56
CA ASP A 197 -4.23 -1.68 -8.22
C ASP A 197 -3.33 -2.54 -7.35
N ALA A 198 -2.32 -1.97 -6.69
CA ALA A 198 -1.44 -2.72 -5.78
C ALA A 198 -2.23 -3.37 -4.64
N LEU A 199 -3.13 -2.59 -4.02
CA LEU A 199 -4.05 -3.09 -2.98
C LEU A 199 -4.97 -4.18 -3.54
N ALA A 200 -5.56 -3.93 -4.71
CA ALA A 200 -6.48 -4.86 -5.37
C ALA A 200 -5.82 -6.19 -5.77
N ILE A 201 -4.58 -6.16 -6.26
CA ILE A 201 -3.77 -7.36 -6.52
C ILE A 201 -3.64 -8.19 -5.23
N GLY A 202 -3.33 -7.54 -4.11
CA GLY A 202 -3.31 -8.19 -2.80
C GLY A 202 -4.62 -8.89 -2.46
N CYS A 203 -5.75 -8.19 -2.63
CA CYS A 203 -7.07 -8.75 -2.39
C CYS A 203 -7.36 -9.95 -3.29
N LEU A 204 -7.07 -9.85 -4.58
CA LEU A 204 -7.28 -10.94 -5.55
C LEU A 204 -6.44 -12.16 -5.20
N LEU A 205 -5.16 -11.98 -4.85
CA LEU A 205 -4.30 -13.06 -4.37
C LEU A 205 -4.90 -13.77 -3.16
N SER A 206 -5.51 -13.02 -2.24
CA SER A 206 -6.20 -13.58 -1.07
C SER A 206 -7.45 -14.37 -1.48
N LEU A 207 -8.30 -13.79 -2.33
CA LEU A 207 -9.57 -14.38 -2.77
C LEU A 207 -9.41 -15.59 -3.71
N PHE A 208 -8.29 -15.66 -4.43
CA PHE A 208 -7.96 -16.76 -5.31
C PHE A 208 -6.97 -17.76 -4.69
N ARG A 209 -6.46 -17.51 -3.49
CA ARG A 209 -5.45 -18.35 -2.82
C ARG A 209 -5.76 -19.85 -2.93
N VAL A 210 -6.97 -20.26 -2.54
CA VAL A 210 -7.39 -21.68 -2.57
C VAL A 210 -7.46 -22.22 -4.00
N SER A 211 -7.92 -21.42 -4.95
CA SER A 211 -8.04 -21.82 -6.36
C SER A 211 -6.66 -21.93 -7.03
N LEU A 212 -5.77 -20.97 -6.77
CA LEU A 212 -4.40 -20.99 -7.29
C LEU A 212 -3.61 -22.20 -6.79
N HIS A 213 -3.74 -22.56 -5.51
CA HIS A 213 -3.07 -23.75 -4.97
C HIS A 213 -3.56 -25.08 -5.57
N LYS A 214 -4.75 -25.12 -6.18
CA LYS A 214 -5.23 -26.30 -6.91
C LYS A 214 -4.58 -26.45 -8.29
N LEU A 215 -4.05 -25.38 -8.86
CA LEU A 215 -3.40 -25.42 -10.17
C LEU A 215 -2.00 -26.06 -10.06
N ALA A 216 -1.81 -27.20 -10.73
CA ALA A 216 -0.54 -27.93 -10.72
C ALA A 216 0.63 -27.06 -11.25
N PHE A 217 0.38 -26.24 -12.27
CA PHE A 217 1.36 -25.30 -12.78
C PHE A 217 1.79 -24.28 -11.73
N TYR A 218 0.86 -23.67 -10.98
CA TYR A 218 1.17 -22.70 -9.93
C TYR A 218 2.03 -23.32 -8.82
N ARG A 219 1.72 -24.55 -8.41
CA ARG A 219 2.54 -25.28 -7.43
C ARG A 219 3.95 -25.56 -7.95
N ARG A 220 4.08 -25.99 -9.20
CA ARG A 220 5.38 -26.23 -9.86
C ARG A 220 6.17 -24.94 -10.00
N PHE A 221 5.51 -23.86 -10.40
CA PHE A 221 6.11 -22.54 -10.53
C PHE A 221 6.67 -22.04 -9.20
N LEU A 222 5.86 -22.06 -8.13
CA LEU A 222 6.32 -21.66 -6.79
C LEU A 222 7.46 -22.51 -6.23
N GLY A 223 7.49 -23.80 -6.57
CA GLY A 223 8.59 -24.70 -6.18
C GLY A 223 9.82 -24.62 -7.09
N SER A 224 9.76 -23.84 -8.18
CA SER A 224 10.85 -23.74 -9.15
C SER A 224 11.87 -22.68 -8.74
N TRP A 225 13.11 -22.88 -9.20
CA TRP A 225 14.18 -21.92 -9.03
C TRP A 225 13.90 -20.57 -9.72
N ILE A 226 12.98 -20.56 -10.71
CA ILE A 226 12.56 -19.36 -11.47
C ILE A 226 11.99 -18.29 -10.54
N VAL A 227 11.35 -18.66 -9.42
CA VAL A 227 10.84 -17.67 -8.44
C VAL A 227 11.98 -16.85 -7.85
N PHE A 228 13.15 -17.45 -7.64
CA PHE A 228 14.33 -16.73 -7.15
C PHE A 228 14.92 -15.79 -8.20
N LEU A 229 14.65 -16.00 -9.50
CA LEU A 229 15.01 -15.07 -10.57
C LEU A 229 14.07 -13.86 -10.66
N LEU A 230 12.83 -13.96 -10.18
CA LEU A 230 11.87 -12.85 -10.22
C LEU A 230 12.36 -11.66 -9.39
N LEU A 231 12.97 -11.93 -8.24
CA LEU A 231 13.47 -10.90 -7.33
C LEU A 231 14.57 -10.03 -7.96
N PRO A 232 15.68 -10.58 -8.49
CA PRO A 232 16.69 -9.80 -9.20
C PRO A 232 16.14 -9.20 -10.49
N LEU A 233 15.20 -9.85 -11.18
CA LEU A 233 14.56 -9.26 -12.37
C LEU A 233 13.72 -8.02 -12.01
N ILE A 234 12.91 -8.08 -10.95
CA ILE A 234 12.11 -6.95 -10.46
C ILE A 234 13.04 -5.82 -10.00
N LEU A 235 14.12 -6.14 -9.29
CA LEU A 235 15.12 -5.16 -8.87
C LEU A 235 15.83 -4.54 -10.08
N ALA A 236 16.24 -5.33 -11.08
CA ALA A 236 16.87 -4.83 -12.30
C ALA A 236 15.91 -3.94 -13.11
N ALA A 237 14.64 -4.34 -13.25
CA ALA A 237 13.62 -3.51 -13.89
C ALA A 237 13.36 -2.20 -13.12
N ASN A 238 13.41 -2.25 -11.79
CA ASN A 238 13.24 -1.06 -10.95
C ASN A 238 14.46 -0.12 -11.01
N LEU A 239 15.67 -0.67 -11.11
CA LEU A 239 16.93 0.07 -11.29
C LEU A 239 16.99 0.79 -12.64
N GLN A 240 16.39 0.22 -13.68
CA GLN A 240 16.28 0.85 -15.01
C GLN A 240 15.10 1.83 -15.12
N GLY A 241 14.16 1.76 -14.17
CA GLY A 241 12.94 2.55 -14.13
C GLY A 241 13.14 3.93 -13.51
N ASP A 242 14.03 4.74 -14.08
CA ASP A 242 14.01 6.18 -13.86
C ASP A 242 12.77 6.73 -14.59
N HIS A 243 11.67 6.79 -13.84
CA HIS A 243 10.36 7.35 -14.22
C HIS A 243 9.49 6.54 -15.23
N PRO A 244 8.14 6.63 -15.12
CA PRO A 244 7.24 6.28 -16.23
C PRO A 244 7.45 7.16 -17.49
N ILE A 245 8.33 8.16 -17.44
CA ILE A 245 8.65 9.08 -18.54
C ILE A 245 9.31 8.35 -19.73
N VAL A 246 9.92 7.17 -19.51
CA VAL A 246 10.62 6.45 -20.59
C VAL A 246 9.67 5.87 -21.64
N PHE A 247 8.41 5.57 -21.31
CA PHE A 247 7.46 5.02 -22.29
C PHE A 247 6.73 6.06 -23.15
N LEU A 248 6.75 7.35 -22.77
CA LEU A 248 6.10 8.43 -23.52
C LEU A 248 7.07 9.37 -24.22
N GLY A 249 8.33 8.94 -24.34
CA GLY A 249 9.33 9.69 -25.05
C GLY A 249 9.90 10.80 -24.18
N ARG A 250 11.21 10.94 -24.32
CA ARG A 250 11.99 12.13 -24.03
C ARG A 250 11.34 13.31 -24.77
N VAL A 251 10.31 13.94 -24.20
CA VAL A 251 9.86 15.25 -24.65
C VAL A 251 10.99 16.18 -24.24
N SER A 252 11.80 16.44 -25.25
CA SER A 252 12.98 17.28 -25.27
C SER A 252 12.73 18.63 -24.62
N ARG A 253 13.74 19.08 -23.85
CA ARG A 253 14.16 20.49 -23.68
C ARG A 253 13.14 21.52 -24.16
N LEU A 254 12.50 22.22 -23.22
CA LEU A 254 12.29 23.67 -23.27
C LEU A 254 12.30 24.18 -21.82
#